data_AF-A0A7D9EHN2-F1
#
_entry.id   AF-A0A7D9EHN2-F1
#
_cell.length_a   1.000
_cell.length_b   1.000
_cell.length_c   1.000
_cell.angle_alpha   90.00
_cell.angle_beta   90.00
_cell.angle_gamma   90.00
#
_symmetry.space_group_name_H-M   'P 1'
#
loop_
_entity.id
_entity.type
_entity.pdbx_description
1 polymer ?
#
loop_
_entity_poly.entity_id
_entity_poly.type
_entity_poly.pdbx_seq_one_letter_code
_entity_poly.pdbx_strand_id
1 'polypeptide(L)'
;MEGLLEVKRGGIKPNDDQGKLIDMEEAAKAAEKGKWAKDASEHVRNIHWSIENPKHFVDANSGKEFDAIIEHVRDGCTVRAFLLPDFYHVTVMMTGIKTPMFKRDGPTEIAEPFAEEARFFTESRLLQREVKIRLDGVSNANFLGTIIHPAGSISQLLLREGFARCVDWSMSALPSGHDVYRSAERLAKQMKKRIWKDYEPSTPSVAIDNKEYTGKVTEVINADALVVKSPDGKSKKLFLSSLRPPRLAAREDGSQEQSTGNRRTRPLYDVPYMFEAREFMRKKLIGKKVNICVDYIKPPSDGYPEKTCATVTIGTINVAEALISKGTVLFVLFLNVQQQ
;
A
#
# COMPACT_ATOMS: atom_id res chain seq x y z
N MET A 1 -33.94 -8.56 -30.11
CA MET A 1 -34.02 -9.51 -28.98
C MET A 1 -32.78 -10.38 -29.02
N GLU A 2 -32.04 -10.50 -27.92
CA GLU A 2 -30.72 -11.19 -27.88
C GLU A 2 -30.77 -12.62 -27.30
N GLY A 3 -31.95 -13.12 -26.91
CA GLY A 3 -32.11 -14.53 -26.52
C GLY A 3 -31.36 -14.93 -25.24
N LEU A 4 -31.17 -14.03 -24.29
CA LEU A 4 -30.38 -14.31 -23.08
C LEU A 4 -31.17 -15.05 -21.98
N LEU A 5 -32.50 -15.00 -22.04
CA LEU A 5 -33.42 -15.53 -21.03
C LEU A 5 -34.61 -16.24 -21.70
N GLU A 6 -35.34 -17.04 -20.93
CA GLU A 6 -36.60 -17.68 -21.35
C GLU A 6 -37.78 -17.20 -20.51
N VAL A 7 -38.97 -17.18 -21.09
CA VAL A 7 -40.18 -16.71 -20.40
C VAL A 7 -40.76 -17.84 -19.56
N LYS A 8 -41.01 -17.55 -18.28
CA LYS A 8 -41.75 -18.47 -17.41
C LYS A 8 -43.22 -18.50 -17.83
N ARG A 9 -43.69 -19.68 -18.24
CA ARG A 9 -45.07 -19.90 -18.72
C ARG A 9 -46.02 -20.35 -17.60
N GLY A 10 -45.51 -20.87 -16.48
CA GLY A 10 -46.30 -21.38 -15.35
C GLY A 10 -46.41 -20.41 -14.17
N GLY A 11 -47.52 -20.49 -13.43
CA GLY A 11 -47.70 -19.83 -12.12
C GLY A 11 -48.03 -18.33 -12.15
N ILE A 12 -48.28 -17.76 -13.33
CA ILE A 12 -48.63 -16.34 -13.52
C ILE A 12 -49.94 -16.27 -14.30
N LYS A 13 -50.85 -15.39 -13.90
CA LYS A 13 -52.08 -15.13 -14.67
C LYS A 13 -51.70 -14.49 -16.02
N PRO A 14 -52.15 -15.02 -17.16
CA PRO A 14 -51.87 -14.43 -18.46
C PRO A 14 -52.26 -12.96 -18.51
N ASN A 15 -51.34 -12.12 -18.97
CA ASN A 15 -51.55 -10.70 -19.26
C ASN A 15 -50.84 -10.32 -20.57
N ASP A 16 -51.16 -9.14 -21.09
CA ASP A 16 -50.66 -8.67 -22.39
C ASP A 16 -49.12 -8.57 -22.43
N ASP A 17 -48.49 -8.26 -21.30
CA ASP A 17 -47.03 -8.20 -21.20
C ASP A 17 -46.39 -9.58 -21.30
N GLN A 18 -47.04 -10.63 -20.77
CA GLN A 18 -46.58 -12.00 -20.96
C GLN A 18 -46.63 -12.41 -22.44
N GLY A 19 -47.68 -11.99 -23.18
CA GLY A 19 -47.78 -12.19 -24.63
C GLY A 19 -46.58 -11.57 -25.36
N LYS A 20 -46.27 -10.31 -25.09
CA LYS A 20 -45.11 -9.61 -25.67
C LYS A 20 -43.78 -10.31 -25.36
N LEU A 21 -43.61 -10.78 -24.13
CA LEU A 21 -42.39 -11.50 -23.73
C LEU A 21 -42.25 -12.82 -24.51
N ILE A 22 -43.36 -13.55 -24.73
CA ILE A 22 -43.37 -14.78 -25.52
C ILE A 22 -43.00 -14.49 -26.97
N ASP A 23 -43.60 -13.48 -27.59
CA ASP A 23 -43.30 -13.09 -28.97
C ASP A 23 -41.82 -12.73 -29.15
N MET A 24 -41.27 -12.02 -28.15
CA MET A 24 -39.86 -11.66 -28.08
C MET A 24 -38.93 -12.87 -27.91
N GLU A 25 -39.34 -13.90 -27.16
CA GLU A 25 -38.61 -15.17 -27.02
C GLU A 25 -38.63 -15.95 -28.34
N GLU A 26 -39.79 -16.10 -28.98
CA GLU A 26 -39.93 -16.82 -30.25
C GLU A 26 -39.15 -16.13 -31.38
N ALA A 27 -39.12 -14.79 -31.41
CA ALA A 27 -38.27 -14.04 -32.34
C ALA A 27 -36.76 -14.33 -32.12
N ALA A 28 -36.31 -14.46 -30.87
CA ALA A 28 -34.92 -14.79 -30.56
C ALA A 28 -34.57 -16.25 -30.90
N LYS A 29 -35.51 -17.19 -30.73
CA LYS A 29 -35.36 -18.59 -31.16
C LYS A 29 -35.26 -18.70 -32.67
N ALA A 30 -36.17 -18.06 -33.39
CA ALA A 30 -36.18 -18.06 -34.86
C ALA A 30 -34.90 -17.44 -35.45
N ALA A 31 -34.33 -16.46 -34.75
CA ALA A 31 -33.06 -15.83 -35.12
C ALA A 31 -31.81 -16.57 -34.60
N GLU A 32 -31.96 -17.71 -33.91
CA GLU A 32 -30.86 -18.49 -33.31
C GLU A 32 -29.89 -17.63 -32.47
N LYS A 33 -30.42 -16.74 -31.62
CA LYS A 33 -29.62 -15.81 -30.79
C LYS A 33 -29.47 -16.26 -29.33
N GLY A 34 -28.35 -15.88 -28.71
CA GLY A 34 -28.10 -16.08 -27.28
C GLY A 34 -28.08 -17.56 -26.91
N LYS A 35 -28.92 -17.97 -25.95
CA LYS A 35 -29.00 -19.38 -25.54
C LYS A 35 -29.50 -20.33 -26.63
N TRP A 36 -30.11 -19.79 -27.68
CA TRP A 36 -30.63 -20.55 -28.82
C TRP A 36 -29.64 -20.63 -29.99
N ALA A 37 -28.47 -20.00 -29.87
CA ALA A 37 -27.44 -20.02 -30.89
C ALA A 37 -26.73 -21.39 -30.95
N LYS A 38 -26.26 -21.76 -32.15
CA LYS A 38 -25.55 -23.04 -32.37
C LYS A 38 -24.19 -23.09 -31.68
N ASP A 39 -23.60 -21.94 -31.43
CA ASP A 39 -22.32 -21.69 -30.77
C ASP A 39 -22.48 -21.24 -29.31
N ALA A 40 -23.65 -21.47 -28.69
CA ALA A 40 -23.89 -21.09 -27.30
C ALA A 40 -22.81 -21.59 -26.31
N SER A 41 -22.16 -22.74 -26.60
CA SER A 41 -21.05 -23.25 -25.79
C SER A 41 -19.79 -22.38 -25.84
N GLU A 42 -19.57 -21.60 -26.91
CA GLU A 42 -18.43 -20.70 -27.06
C GLU A 42 -18.55 -19.43 -26.20
N HIS A 43 -19.75 -19.14 -25.69
CA HIS A 43 -20.02 -18.00 -24.80
C HIS A 43 -19.80 -18.31 -23.30
N VAL A 44 -19.31 -19.52 -22.96
CA VAL A 44 -18.93 -19.88 -21.60
C VAL A 44 -17.55 -19.31 -21.29
N ARG A 45 -17.47 -18.48 -20.25
CA ARG A 45 -16.22 -17.85 -19.81
C ARG A 45 -15.43 -18.82 -18.93
N ASN A 46 -14.16 -19.04 -19.30
CA ASN A 46 -13.23 -19.80 -18.47
C ASN A 46 -12.59 -18.86 -17.44
N ILE A 47 -12.96 -19.02 -16.17
CA ILE A 47 -12.47 -18.15 -15.10
C ILE A 47 -11.20 -18.73 -14.48
N HIS A 48 -10.14 -17.94 -14.46
CA HIS A 48 -8.92 -18.26 -13.72
C HIS A 48 -9.01 -17.70 -12.29
N TRP A 49 -9.42 -18.54 -11.34
CA TRP A 49 -9.64 -18.16 -9.94
C TRP A 49 -8.35 -17.91 -9.14
N SER A 50 -7.22 -18.44 -9.61
CA SER A 50 -5.91 -18.28 -9.00
C SER A 50 -4.84 -18.18 -10.08
N ILE A 51 -3.74 -17.49 -9.72
CA ILE A 51 -2.52 -17.41 -10.50
C ILE A 51 -1.43 -18.02 -9.63
N GLU A 52 -0.81 -19.11 -10.09
CA GLU A 52 0.15 -19.89 -9.29
C GLU A 52 1.37 -19.05 -8.86
N ASN A 53 1.87 -18.21 -9.76
CA ASN A 53 2.99 -17.31 -9.48
C ASN A 53 2.61 -15.86 -9.82
N PRO A 54 1.96 -15.14 -8.89
CA PRO A 54 1.51 -13.76 -9.11
C PRO A 54 2.66 -12.82 -9.47
N LYS A 55 3.85 -13.05 -8.91
CA LYS A 55 5.02 -12.22 -9.17
C LYS A 55 5.51 -12.37 -10.61
N HIS A 56 5.69 -13.61 -11.06
CA HIS A 56 6.03 -13.88 -12.45
C HIS A 56 4.98 -13.32 -13.41
N PHE A 57 3.69 -13.37 -13.03
CA PHE A 57 2.62 -12.77 -13.83
C PHE A 57 2.77 -11.24 -13.96
N VAL A 58 3.11 -10.54 -12.88
CA VAL A 58 3.41 -9.09 -12.94
C VAL A 58 4.66 -8.83 -13.78
N ASP A 59 5.75 -9.56 -13.54
CA ASP A 59 7.04 -9.35 -14.24
C ASP A 59 6.88 -9.56 -15.75
N ALA A 60 6.16 -10.61 -16.17
CA ALA A 60 5.88 -10.91 -17.57
C ALA A 60 4.93 -9.91 -18.25
N ASN A 61 4.17 -9.14 -17.48
CA ASN A 61 3.22 -8.15 -17.98
C ASN A 61 3.56 -6.73 -17.48
N SER A 62 4.83 -6.47 -17.15
CA SER A 62 5.26 -5.20 -16.59
C SER A 62 4.91 -4.04 -17.51
N GLY A 63 4.29 -3.00 -16.96
CA GLY A 63 3.85 -1.82 -17.70
C GLY A 63 2.59 -2.02 -18.54
N LYS A 64 2.07 -3.24 -18.69
CA LYS A 64 0.84 -3.51 -19.45
C LYS A 64 -0.40 -3.03 -18.71
N GLU A 65 -1.33 -2.45 -19.46
CA GLU A 65 -2.67 -2.12 -18.99
C GLU A 65 -3.65 -3.21 -19.46
N PHE A 66 -4.42 -3.75 -18.52
CA PHE A 66 -5.46 -4.72 -18.79
C PHE A 66 -6.82 -4.03 -18.76
N ASP A 67 -7.66 -4.29 -19.76
CA ASP A 67 -9.09 -4.04 -19.60
C ASP A 67 -9.61 -4.96 -18.48
N ALA A 68 -10.47 -4.44 -17.61
CA ALA A 68 -10.91 -5.16 -16.44
C ALA A 68 -12.31 -4.72 -15.99
N ILE A 69 -13.04 -5.64 -15.34
CA ILE A 69 -14.32 -5.35 -14.72
C ILE A 69 -14.16 -5.50 -13.21
N ILE A 70 -14.57 -4.47 -12.45
CA ILE A 70 -14.56 -4.53 -11.00
C ILE A 70 -15.79 -5.29 -10.50
N GLU A 71 -15.57 -6.43 -9.87
CA GLU A 71 -16.64 -7.33 -9.40
C GLU A 71 -17.03 -7.07 -7.96
N HIS A 72 -16.07 -6.62 -7.13
CA HIS A 72 -16.31 -6.45 -5.71
C HIS A 72 -15.37 -5.41 -5.12
N VAL A 73 -15.87 -4.59 -4.20
CA VAL A 73 -15.07 -3.62 -3.45
C VAL A 73 -14.98 -4.10 -2.01
N ARG A 74 -13.81 -4.63 -1.62
CA ARG A 74 -13.58 -5.19 -0.28
C ARG A 74 -13.47 -4.08 0.76
N ASP A 75 -12.70 -3.06 0.45
CA ASP A 75 -12.47 -1.88 1.26
C ASP A 75 -12.16 -0.69 0.33
N GLY A 76 -11.97 0.51 0.89
CA GLY A 76 -11.80 1.73 0.10
C GLY A 76 -10.66 1.68 -0.91
N CYS A 77 -9.58 0.91 -0.65
CA CYS A 77 -8.45 0.77 -1.58
C CYS A 77 -8.23 -0.64 -2.11
N THR A 78 -9.14 -1.59 -1.88
CA THR A 78 -8.96 -2.97 -2.35
C THR A 78 -10.19 -3.49 -3.06
N VAL A 79 -9.99 -3.95 -4.29
CA VAL A 79 -11.04 -4.45 -5.17
C VAL A 79 -10.73 -5.86 -5.65
N ARG A 80 -11.75 -6.59 -6.07
CA ARG A 80 -11.61 -7.79 -6.91
C ARG A 80 -12.04 -7.44 -8.32
N ALA A 81 -11.29 -7.92 -9.29
CA ALA A 81 -11.53 -7.63 -10.69
C ALA A 81 -11.31 -8.88 -11.55
N PHE A 82 -11.99 -8.95 -12.69
CA PHE A 82 -11.61 -9.83 -13.78
C PHE A 82 -10.71 -9.06 -14.75
N LEU A 83 -9.49 -9.54 -14.98
CA LEU A 83 -8.64 -9.05 -16.07
C LEU A 83 -9.08 -9.71 -17.37
N LEU A 84 -9.35 -8.89 -18.39
CA LEU A 84 -9.83 -9.30 -19.71
C LEU A 84 -8.67 -9.42 -20.71
N PRO A 85 -8.82 -10.24 -21.76
CA PRO A 85 -10.01 -11.07 -22.09
C PRO A 85 -10.06 -12.43 -21.38
N ASP A 86 -9.00 -12.83 -20.69
CA ASP A 86 -8.84 -14.19 -20.17
C ASP A 86 -9.59 -14.47 -18.85
N PHE A 87 -10.26 -13.48 -18.28
CA PHE A 87 -11.02 -13.59 -17.02
C PHE A 87 -10.21 -14.07 -15.82
N TYR A 88 -9.00 -13.53 -15.63
CA TYR A 88 -8.25 -13.72 -14.38
C TYR A 88 -8.92 -12.99 -13.22
N HIS A 89 -9.41 -13.75 -12.24
CA HIS A 89 -10.00 -13.21 -11.02
C HIS A 89 -8.90 -12.83 -10.02
N VAL A 90 -8.65 -11.54 -9.87
CA VAL A 90 -7.54 -11.02 -9.06
C VAL A 90 -8.03 -10.10 -7.95
N THR A 91 -7.30 -10.06 -6.82
CA THR A 91 -7.48 -9.05 -5.78
C THR A 91 -6.41 -7.98 -5.94
N VAL A 92 -6.83 -6.72 -6.16
CA VAL A 92 -5.97 -5.57 -6.43
C VAL A 92 -6.07 -4.57 -5.29
N MET A 93 -4.95 -4.33 -4.62
CA MET A 93 -4.77 -3.23 -3.68
C MET A 93 -4.22 -2.02 -4.43
N MET A 94 -4.88 -0.88 -4.31
CA MET A 94 -4.46 0.35 -4.99
C MET A 94 -3.09 0.79 -4.51
N THR A 95 -2.14 0.88 -5.43
CA THR A 95 -0.73 1.19 -5.11
C THR A 95 -0.59 2.57 -4.48
N GLY A 96 0.27 2.69 -3.47
CA GLY A 96 0.63 3.95 -2.81
C GLY A 96 -0.34 4.47 -1.76
N ILE A 97 -1.52 3.87 -1.58
CA ILE A 97 -2.52 4.35 -0.61
C ILE A 97 -2.96 3.27 0.38
N LYS A 98 -3.49 3.72 1.51
CA LYS A 98 -4.21 2.89 2.47
C LYS A 98 -5.43 3.63 3.01
N THR A 99 -6.55 2.94 3.06
CA THR A 99 -7.80 3.42 3.69
C THR A 99 -8.00 2.73 5.04
N PRO A 100 -8.89 3.28 5.90
CA PRO A 100 -9.43 2.53 7.04
C PRO A 100 -9.97 1.18 6.57
N MET A 101 -9.77 0.16 7.40
CA MET A 101 -10.10 -1.23 7.08
C MET A 101 -11.16 -1.79 8.01
N PHE A 102 -11.67 -2.96 7.65
CA PHE A 102 -12.55 -3.75 8.48
C PHE A 102 -11.71 -4.77 9.26
N LYS A 103 -11.75 -4.72 10.59
CA LYS A 103 -11.09 -5.70 11.46
C LYS A 103 -12.05 -6.85 11.72
N ARG A 104 -11.52 -8.08 11.75
CA ARG A 104 -12.30 -9.24 12.19
C ARG A 104 -12.07 -9.49 13.68
N ASP A 105 -13.17 -9.62 14.41
CA ASP A 105 -13.21 -10.07 15.80
C ASP A 105 -14.17 -11.27 15.88
N GLY A 106 -13.60 -12.47 15.75
CA GLY A 106 -14.36 -13.71 15.60
C GLY A 106 -15.26 -13.68 14.33
N PRO A 107 -16.59 -13.91 14.47
CA PRO A 107 -17.53 -13.84 13.34
C PRO A 107 -17.91 -12.40 12.96
N THR A 108 -17.56 -11.41 13.78
CA THR A 108 -18.00 -10.02 13.61
C THR A 108 -16.94 -9.21 12.88
N GLU A 109 -17.40 -8.37 11.95
CA GLU A 109 -16.57 -7.42 11.24
C GLU A 109 -16.77 -6.02 11.83
N ILE A 110 -15.69 -5.40 12.31
CA ILE A 110 -15.70 -4.08 12.95
C ILE A 110 -15.02 -3.09 12.02
N ALA A 111 -15.79 -2.13 11.51
CA ALA A 111 -15.30 -1.05 10.67
C ALA A 111 -14.43 -0.07 11.49
N GLU A 112 -13.23 0.24 11.01
CA GLU A 112 -12.50 1.42 11.50
C GLU A 112 -13.27 2.71 11.15
N PRO A 113 -13.07 3.82 11.89
CA PRO A 113 -13.70 5.09 11.55
C PRO A 113 -13.46 5.47 10.08
N PHE A 114 -14.53 5.84 9.38
CA PHE A 114 -14.57 6.17 7.95
C PHE A 114 -14.37 4.99 6.97
N ALA A 115 -14.30 3.73 7.43
CA ALA A 115 -14.10 2.57 6.55
C ALA A 115 -15.30 2.30 5.63
N GLU A 116 -16.52 2.43 6.14
CA GLU A 116 -17.75 2.21 5.35
C GLU A 116 -17.91 3.28 4.27
N GLU A 117 -17.69 4.54 4.61
CA GLU A 117 -17.76 5.67 3.68
C GLU A 117 -16.64 5.59 2.63
N ALA A 118 -15.44 5.15 3.01
CA ALA A 118 -14.35 4.90 2.06
C ALA A 118 -14.70 3.75 1.10
N ARG A 119 -15.28 2.65 1.60
CA ARG A 119 -15.75 1.54 0.76
C ARG A 119 -16.83 2.02 -0.21
N PHE A 120 -17.85 2.70 0.29
CA PHE A 120 -18.94 3.26 -0.51
C PHE A 120 -18.44 4.26 -1.57
N PHE A 121 -17.44 5.08 -1.23
CA PHE A 121 -16.83 6.02 -2.16
C PHE A 121 -16.25 5.32 -3.39
N THR A 122 -15.53 4.21 -3.17
CA THR A 122 -14.96 3.39 -4.24
C THR A 122 -16.03 2.58 -4.97
N GLU A 123 -16.97 1.99 -4.23
CA GLU A 123 -18.06 1.16 -4.75
C GLU A 123 -18.97 1.92 -5.72
N SER A 124 -19.50 3.08 -5.29
CA SER A 124 -20.34 3.96 -6.13
C SER A 124 -19.66 4.45 -7.41
N ARG A 125 -18.32 4.35 -7.49
CA ARG A 125 -17.50 4.84 -8.60
C ARG A 125 -16.94 3.74 -9.49
N LEU A 126 -16.80 2.51 -9.00
CA LEU A 126 -16.08 1.46 -9.73
C LEU A 126 -16.85 0.14 -9.85
N LEU A 127 -17.77 -0.17 -8.93
CA LEU A 127 -18.44 -1.48 -8.93
C LEU A 127 -19.16 -1.73 -10.26
N GLN A 128 -18.95 -2.91 -10.84
CA GLN A 128 -19.49 -3.35 -12.13
C GLN A 128 -19.17 -2.41 -13.32
N ARG A 129 -18.07 -1.66 -13.24
CA ARG A 129 -17.58 -0.82 -14.34
C ARG A 129 -16.34 -1.41 -15.00
N GLU A 130 -16.27 -1.18 -16.31
CA GLU A 130 -15.07 -1.41 -17.09
C GLU A 130 -14.04 -0.32 -16.81
N VAL A 131 -12.83 -0.75 -16.47
CA VAL A 131 -11.68 0.08 -16.15
C VAL A 131 -10.43 -0.52 -16.77
N LYS A 132 -9.36 0.26 -16.83
CA LYS A 132 -8.03 -0.30 -17.07
C LYS A 132 -7.32 -0.52 -15.74
N ILE A 133 -6.60 -1.63 -15.60
CA ILE A 133 -5.75 -1.90 -14.43
C ILE A 133 -4.33 -2.14 -14.92
N ARG A 134 -3.38 -1.40 -14.35
CA ARG A 134 -1.96 -1.72 -14.45
C ARG A 134 -1.51 -2.38 -13.16
N LEU A 135 -0.80 -3.50 -13.26
CA LEU A 135 -0.24 -4.19 -12.11
C LEU A 135 1.17 -3.66 -11.86
N ASP A 136 1.40 -3.13 -10.65
CA ASP A 136 2.65 -2.46 -10.27
C ASP A 136 3.53 -3.37 -9.38
N GLY A 137 2.96 -4.46 -8.83
CA GLY A 137 3.70 -5.37 -7.96
C GLY A 137 2.80 -6.40 -7.27
N VAL A 138 3.38 -7.11 -6.30
CA VAL A 138 2.67 -8.13 -5.51
C VAL A 138 2.99 -7.95 -4.02
N SER A 139 1.99 -8.16 -3.18
CA SER A 139 2.10 -8.21 -1.73
C SER A 139 1.31 -9.41 -1.20
N ASN A 140 2.02 -10.44 -0.74
CA ASN A 140 1.45 -11.75 -0.42
C ASN A 140 0.74 -12.35 -1.65
N ALA A 141 -0.56 -12.62 -1.54
CA ALA A 141 -1.39 -13.11 -2.65
C ALA A 141 -2.16 -11.99 -3.40
N ASN A 142 -2.00 -10.73 -2.98
CA ASN A 142 -2.71 -9.61 -3.59
C ASN A 142 -1.78 -8.87 -4.57
N PHE A 143 -2.33 -8.39 -5.65
CA PHE A 143 -1.64 -7.50 -6.57
C PHE A 143 -1.64 -6.07 -6.03
N LEU A 144 -0.54 -5.36 -6.22
CA LEU A 144 -0.52 -3.90 -6.18
C LEU A 144 -0.86 -3.42 -7.58
N GLY A 145 -1.78 -2.47 -7.71
CA GLY A 145 -2.13 -1.95 -9.02
C GLY A 145 -2.69 -0.53 -9.02
N THR A 146 -2.60 0.09 -10.19
CA THR A 146 -3.19 1.38 -10.48
C THR A 146 -4.45 1.17 -11.29
N ILE A 147 -5.59 1.64 -10.77
CA ILE A 147 -6.87 1.65 -11.50
C ILE A 147 -6.93 2.93 -12.33
N ILE A 148 -7.09 2.76 -13.62
CA ILE A 148 -7.13 3.80 -14.64
C ILE A 148 -8.57 3.91 -15.13
N HIS A 149 -9.18 5.06 -14.88
CA HIS A 149 -10.55 5.37 -15.27
C HIS A 149 -10.57 6.74 -15.99
N PRO A 150 -11.35 6.92 -17.07
CA PRO A 150 -11.34 8.15 -17.87
C PRO A 150 -11.73 9.40 -17.05
N ALA A 151 -12.59 9.25 -16.04
CA ALA A 151 -12.97 10.33 -15.13
C ALA A 151 -11.91 10.69 -14.06
N GLY A 152 -10.76 10.03 -14.05
CA GLY A 152 -9.63 10.33 -13.16
C GLY A 152 -9.26 9.21 -12.19
N SER A 153 -8.20 9.45 -11.41
CA SER A 153 -7.62 8.47 -10.48
C SER A 153 -8.42 8.36 -9.18
N ILE A 154 -9.01 7.19 -8.94
CA ILE A 154 -9.71 6.90 -7.70
C ILE A 154 -8.81 7.03 -6.46
N SER A 155 -7.53 6.66 -6.58
CA SER A 155 -6.57 6.72 -5.47
C SER A 155 -6.28 8.16 -5.05
N GLN A 156 -6.11 9.06 -6.02
CA GLN A 156 -5.94 10.49 -5.75
C GLN A 156 -7.20 11.11 -5.15
N LEU A 157 -8.39 10.70 -5.63
CA LEU A 157 -9.65 11.18 -5.09
C LEU A 157 -9.87 10.73 -3.64
N LEU A 158 -9.56 9.48 -3.31
CA LEU A 158 -9.59 8.96 -1.93
C LEU A 158 -8.65 9.75 -1.00
N LEU A 159 -7.43 10.07 -1.47
CA LEU A 159 -6.48 10.91 -0.73
C LEU A 159 -7.02 12.33 -0.53
N ARG A 160 -7.50 12.97 -1.60
CA ARG A 160 -8.00 14.36 -1.58
C ARG A 160 -9.24 14.53 -0.71
N GLU A 161 -10.09 13.51 -0.66
CA GLU A 161 -11.23 13.49 0.24
C GLU A 161 -10.85 13.05 1.66
N GLY A 162 -9.62 12.64 1.94
CA GLY A 162 -9.19 12.25 3.28
C GLY A 162 -9.74 10.89 3.73
N PHE A 163 -10.13 10.03 2.77
CA PHE A 163 -10.43 8.61 3.04
C PHE A 163 -9.17 7.74 3.04
N ALA A 164 -8.08 8.23 2.45
CA ALA A 164 -6.82 7.52 2.37
C ALA A 164 -5.64 8.34 2.87
N ARG A 165 -4.55 7.63 3.17
CA ARG A 165 -3.21 8.16 3.43
C ARG A 165 -2.19 7.48 2.52
N CYS A 166 -1.07 8.16 2.29
CA CYS A 166 0.04 7.64 1.51
C CYS A 166 0.84 6.60 2.32
N VAL A 167 1.23 5.49 1.69
CA VAL A 167 2.05 4.44 2.32
C VAL A 167 3.33 4.18 1.53
N ASP A 168 4.48 4.45 2.15
CA ASP A 168 5.78 4.44 1.47
C ASP A 168 6.18 3.08 0.87
N TRP A 169 5.80 1.97 1.50
CA TRP A 169 6.25 0.64 1.09
C TRP A 169 5.65 0.19 -0.25
N SER A 170 4.42 0.60 -0.57
CA SER A 170 3.81 0.32 -1.89
C SER A 170 4.03 1.48 -2.85
N MET A 171 4.27 2.69 -2.35
CA MET A 171 4.55 3.86 -3.17
C MET A 171 5.82 3.72 -4.02
N SER A 172 6.80 2.91 -3.60
CA SER A 172 7.98 2.59 -4.41
C SER A 172 7.68 1.72 -5.63
N ALA A 173 6.54 1.05 -5.68
CA ALA A 173 6.11 0.28 -6.85
C ALA A 173 5.47 1.17 -7.93
N LEU A 174 5.06 2.40 -7.59
CA LEU A 174 4.55 3.35 -8.59
C LEU A 174 5.71 3.87 -9.45
N PRO A 175 5.59 3.82 -10.79
CA PRO A 175 6.62 4.35 -11.69
C PRO A 175 6.71 5.88 -11.64
N SER A 176 5.60 6.58 -11.38
CA SER A 176 5.55 8.05 -11.31
C SER A 176 4.36 8.54 -10.45
N GLY A 177 4.27 9.86 -10.25
CA GLY A 177 3.11 10.53 -9.64
C GLY A 177 3.12 10.55 -8.10
N HIS A 178 4.26 10.29 -7.47
CA HIS A 178 4.40 10.30 -6.01
C HIS A 178 4.05 11.66 -5.40
N ASP A 179 4.46 12.75 -6.06
CA ASP A 179 4.18 14.14 -5.68
C ASP A 179 2.69 14.47 -5.69
N VAL A 180 1.94 13.95 -6.67
CA VAL A 180 0.49 14.12 -6.77
C VAL A 180 -0.22 13.46 -5.59
N TYR A 181 0.20 12.27 -5.19
CA TYR A 181 -0.39 11.57 -4.05
C TYR A 181 -0.12 12.33 -2.75
N ARG A 182 1.13 12.76 -2.54
CA ARG A 182 1.54 13.51 -1.35
C ARG A 182 0.87 14.88 -1.26
N SER A 183 0.69 15.57 -2.39
CA SER A 183 -0.02 16.85 -2.42
C SER A 183 -1.52 16.68 -2.12
N ALA A 184 -2.18 15.65 -2.65
CA ALA A 184 -3.58 15.34 -2.34
C ALA A 184 -3.79 15.03 -0.84
N GLU A 185 -2.90 14.24 -0.24
CA GLU A 185 -2.91 13.98 1.20
C GLU A 185 -2.71 15.26 2.02
N ARG A 186 -1.76 16.10 1.62
CA ARG A 186 -1.47 17.38 2.29
C ARG A 186 -2.69 18.31 2.29
N LEU A 187 -3.41 18.39 1.17
CA LEU A 187 -4.64 19.17 1.08
C LEU A 187 -5.73 18.62 2.02
N ALA A 188 -5.90 17.31 2.08
CA ALA A 188 -6.86 16.68 2.99
C ALA A 188 -6.52 16.93 4.47
N LYS A 189 -5.23 16.92 4.83
CA LYS A 189 -4.71 17.28 6.16
C LYS A 189 -4.99 18.74 6.51
N GLN A 190 -4.69 19.67 5.61
CA GLN A 190 -4.94 21.11 5.81
C GLN A 190 -6.43 21.41 6.05
N MET A 191 -7.30 20.70 5.33
CA MET A 191 -8.75 20.82 5.49
C MET A 191 -9.33 19.95 6.61
N LYS A 192 -8.49 19.21 7.36
CA LYS A 192 -8.90 18.27 8.42
C LYS A 192 -10.05 17.33 8.00
N LYS A 193 -9.96 16.75 6.79
CA LYS A 193 -11.01 15.89 6.23
C LYS A 193 -10.95 14.46 6.78
N ARG A 194 -12.10 13.92 7.22
CA ARG A 194 -12.33 12.52 7.63
C ARG A 194 -11.22 11.93 8.51
N ILE A 195 -10.34 11.06 7.99
CA ILE A 195 -9.28 10.45 8.80
C ILE A 195 -8.31 11.49 9.38
N TRP A 196 -8.31 12.71 8.83
CA TRP A 196 -7.51 13.86 9.27
C TRP A 196 -8.29 14.84 10.15
N LYS A 197 -9.50 14.52 10.62
CA LYS A 197 -10.32 15.44 11.45
C LYS A 197 -9.58 15.93 12.71
N ASP A 198 -8.81 15.04 13.32
CA ASP A 198 -8.00 15.30 14.52
C ASP A 198 -6.51 15.48 14.16
N TYR A 199 -6.20 15.75 12.89
CA TYR A 199 -4.83 15.96 12.48
C TYR A 199 -4.29 17.25 13.09
N GLU A 200 -3.26 17.08 13.91
CA GLU A 200 -2.39 18.15 14.33
C GLU A 200 -1.04 17.97 13.63
N PRO A 201 -0.50 19.02 12.99
CA PRO A 201 0.87 18.99 12.51
C PRO A 201 1.75 18.55 13.67
N SER A 202 2.58 17.54 13.45
CA SER A 202 3.50 17.06 14.48
C SER A 202 4.49 18.17 14.80
N THR A 203 4.15 19.05 15.73
CA THR A 203 5.14 19.81 16.47
C THR A 203 5.99 18.76 17.20
N PRO A 204 7.32 18.84 17.14
CA PRO A 204 8.20 18.01 17.95
C PRO A 204 8.06 18.43 19.43
N SER A 205 6.89 18.22 20.01
CA SER A 205 6.50 18.67 21.33
C SER A 205 5.95 17.51 22.18
N VAL A 206 6.48 16.30 21.98
CA VAL A 206 6.63 15.44 23.16
C VAL A 206 7.68 16.17 24.00
N ALA A 207 7.34 16.56 25.23
CA ALA A 207 8.31 17.12 26.17
C ALA A 207 9.54 16.22 26.16
N ILE A 208 10.64 16.71 25.57
CA ILE A 208 11.86 15.92 25.44
C ILE A 208 12.51 15.96 26.82
N ASP A 209 12.05 15.09 27.71
CA ASP A 209 12.72 14.86 28.98
C ASP A 209 14.15 14.41 28.65
N ASN A 210 15.12 15.23 29.08
CA ASN A 210 16.53 15.10 28.75
C ASN A 210 16.81 15.19 27.24
N LYS A 211 16.58 16.37 26.66
CA LYS A 211 16.97 16.71 25.27
C LYS A 211 18.41 16.31 24.95
N GLU A 212 19.30 16.49 25.90
CA GLU A 212 20.69 16.06 25.78
C GLU A 212 21.06 15.17 26.96
N TYR A 213 21.65 14.02 26.67
CA TYR A 213 22.21 13.14 27.68
C TYR A 213 23.35 12.32 27.11
N THR A 214 24.13 11.71 28.00
CA THR A 214 25.19 10.78 27.62
C THR A 214 24.80 9.36 27.96
N GLY A 215 25.26 8.40 27.18
CA GLY A 215 25.04 7.00 27.50
C GLY A 215 26.00 6.07 26.78
N LYS A 216 26.04 4.82 27.24
CA LYS A 216 26.90 3.79 26.67
C LYS A 216 26.12 2.98 25.64
N VAL A 217 26.64 2.86 24.42
CA VAL A 217 26.00 2.04 23.39
C VAL A 217 26.17 0.55 23.75
N THR A 218 25.05 -0.14 23.93
CA THR A 218 25.03 -1.57 24.29
C THR A 218 24.79 -2.45 23.08
N GLU A 219 23.99 -1.99 22.13
CA GLU A 219 23.60 -2.77 20.96
C GLU A 219 23.48 -1.87 19.73
N VAL A 220 23.86 -2.41 18.57
CA VAL A 220 23.57 -1.83 17.27
C VAL A 220 22.64 -2.78 16.52
N ILE A 221 21.40 -2.33 16.34
CA ILE A 221 20.31 -3.12 15.77
C ILE A 221 20.43 -3.13 14.25
N ASN A 222 20.38 -1.94 13.64
CA ASN A 222 20.48 -1.70 12.20
C ASN A 222 21.40 -0.50 11.94
N ALA A 223 21.60 -0.12 10.68
CA ALA A 223 22.44 1.03 10.31
C ALA A 223 21.95 2.39 10.83
N ASP A 224 20.68 2.51 11.20
CA ASP A 224 20.09 3.73 11.76
C ASP A 224 19.61 3.54 13.20
N ALA A 225 19.72 2.35 13.80
CA ALA A 225 19.08 2.04 15.08
C ALA A 225 20.07 1.42 16.07
N LEU A 226 20.14 2.00 17.26
CA LEU A 226 21.06 1.58 18.32
C LEU A 226 20.38 1.67 19.70
N VAL A 227 20.88 0.89 20.66
CA VAL A 227 20.42 0.90 22.05
C VAL A 227 21.50 1.52 22.92
N VAL A 228 21.09 2.50 23.72
CA VAL A 228 21.96 3.18 24.68
C VAL A 228 21.48 2.90 26.09
N LYS A 229 22.42 2.56 26.97
CA LYS A 229 22.20 2.50 28.41
C LYS A 229 22.63 3.83 29.05
N SER A 230 21.68 4.52 29.66
CA SER A 230 21.93 5.75 30.44
C SER A 230 22.67 5.44 31.75
N PRO A 231 23.28 6.44 32.41
CA PRO A 231 23.91 6.28 33.73
C PRO A 231 22.97 5.67 34.78
N ASP A 232 21.67 5.99 34.69
CA ASP A 232 20.61 5.48 35.57
C ASP A 232 20.27 4.00 35.34
N GLY A 233 21.02 3.31 34.47
CA GLY A 233 20.83 1.89 34.16
C GLY A 233 19.71 1.59 33.15
N LYS A 234 18.88 2.57 32.80
CA LYS A 234 17.80 2.42 31.80
C LYS A 234 18.37 2.30 30.38
N SER A 235 17.84 1.37 29.60
CA SER A 235 18.20 1.18 28.18
C SER A 235 17.11 1.76 27.28
N LYS A 236 17.49 2.59 26.31
CA LYS A 236 16.56 3.24 25.36
C LYS A 236 17.03 2.97 23.93
N LYS A 237 16.09 2.57 23.07
CA LYS A 237 16.32 2.40 21.63
C LYS A 237 16.20 3.77 20.94
N LEU A 238 17.21 4.12 20.17
CA LEU A 238 17.32 5.38 19.44
C LEU A 238 17.46 5.11 17.95
N PHE A 239 16.94 6.03 17.14
CA PHE A 239 17.11 6.05 15.70
C PHE A 239 17.89 7.30 15.30
N LEU A 240 18.89 7.18 14.43
CA LEU A 240 19.63 8.32 13.90
C LEU A 240 18.67 9.23 13.13
N SER A 241 18.65 10.51 13.50
CA SER A 241 17.85 11.51 12.79
C SER A 241 18.37 11.71 11.37
N SER A 242 17.46 12.10 10.47
CA SER A 242 17.76 12.48 9.08
C SER A 242 18.41 11.41 8.19
N LEU A 243 18.51 10.17 8.65
CA LEU A 243 18.95 9.03 7.85
C LEU A 243 17.77 8.16 7.41
N ARG A 244 17.94 7.54 6.23
CA ARG A 244 17.11 6.43 5.78
C ARG A 244 18.02 5.24 5.47
N PRO A 245 17.87 4.11 6.18
CA PRO A 245 18.56 2.89 5.81
C PRO A 245 18.31 2.56 4.34
N PRO A 246 19.32 2.02 3.63
CA PRO A 246 19.09 1.22 2.44
C PRO A 246 17.87 0.33 2.61
N ARG A 247 17.03 0.29 1.59
CA ARG A 247 15.92 -0.66 1.48
C ARG A 247 16.21 -1.53 0.28
N LEU A 248 15.68 -2.75 0.26
CA LEU A 248 15.68 -3.57 -0.94
C LEU A 248 15.08 -2.73 -2.06
N ALA A 249 15.91 -2.31 -3.01
CA ALA A 249 15.44 -1.72 -4.23
C ALA A 249 14.73 -2.84 -5.01
N ALA A 250 13.59 -2.54 -5.62
CA ALA A 250 13.21 -3.32 -6.79
C ALA A 250 14.36 -3.12 -7.81
N ARG A 251 14.96 -4.21 -8.31
CA ARG A 251 15.91 -4.08 -9.42
C ARG A 251 15.21 -3.38 -10.59
N GLU A 252 15.98 -2.68 -11.44
CA GLU A 252 15.48 -2.04 -12.67
C GLU A 252 14.82 -3.02 -13.65
N ASP A 253 15.01 -4.34 -13.44
CA ASP A 253 14.39 -5.43 -14.17
C ASP A 253 13.07 -5.96 -13.55
N GLY A 254 12.55 -5.31 -12.49
CA GLY A 254 11.31 -5.71 -11.80
C GLY A 254 11.43 -6.98 -10.94
N SER A 255 12.53 -7.72 -11.04
CA SER A 255 12.74 -8.92 -10.24
C SER A 255 13.10 -8.53 -8.80
N GLN A 256 12.16 -8.70 -7.85
CA GLN A 256 12.58 -8.80 -6.45
C GLN A 256 13.52 -10.01 -6.36
N GLU A 257 14.57 -9.93 -5.57
CA GLU A 257 15.44 -11.07 -5.33
C GLU A 257 14.57 -12.26 -4.91
N GLN A 258 14.71 -13.37 -5.62
CA GLN A 258 14.06 -14.62 -5.28
C GLN A 258 14.44 -14.94 -3.83
N SER A 259 13.48 -14.96 -2.91
CA SER A 259 13.59 -15.90 -1.80
C SER A 259 13.49 -17.29 -2.42
N THR A 260 14.61 -17.82 -2.91
CA THR A 260 14.73 -19.22 -3.27
C THR A 260 14.47 -20.01 -1.98
N GLY A 261 13.24 -20.49 -1.83
CA GLY A 261 12.76 -21.19 -0.65
C GLY A 261 12.17 -20.26 0.43
N ASN A 262 11.54 -20.91 1.40
CA ASN A 262 10.78 -20.39 2.55
C ASN A 262 11.58 -19.49 3.53
N ARG A 263 12.60 -18.77 3.04
CA ARG A 263 13.56 -18.00 3.82
C ARG A 263 12.98 -16.61 4.07
N ARG A 264 12.59 -16.36 5.33
CA ARG A 264 12.21 -15.02 5.80
C ARG A 264 13.30 -14.01 5.43
N THR A 265 12.93 -12.95 4.70
CA THR A 265 13.83 -11.84 4.36
C THR A 265 14.46 -11.29 5.63
N ARG A 266 15.79 -11.20 5.66
CA ARG A 266 16.57 -10.62 6.75
C ARG A 266 17.21 -9.35 6.21
N PRO A 267 16.61 -8.17 6.43
CA PRO A 267 17.07 -6.90 5.85
C PRO A 267 18.56 -6.62 6.07
N LEU A 268 19.12 -7.05 7.20
CA LEU A 268 20.55 -6.91 7.49
C LEU A 268 21.46 -7.58 6.46
N TYR A 269 21.05 -8.72 5.90
CA TYR A 269 21.86 -9.54 4.99
C TYR A 269 21.40 -9.43 3.53
N ASP A 270 20.13 -9.11 3.30
CA ASP A 270 19.53 -9.11 1.96
C ASP A 270 19.55 -7.71 1.33
N VAL A 271 19.68 -6.64 2.13
CA VAL A 271 19.76 -5.27 1.60
C VAL A 271 21.23 -4.90 1.35
N PRO A 272 21.62 -4.50 0.12
CA PRO A 272 22.98 -4.06 -0.17
C PRO A 272 23.47 -2.97 0.79
N TYR A 273 24.73 -3.07 1.21
CA TYR A 273 25.41 -2.15 2.14
C TYR A 273 24.84 -2.09 3.56
N MET A 274 23.77 -2.83 3.86
CA MET A 274 23.12 -2.77 5.17
C MET A 274 23.95 -3.44 6.26
N PHE A 275 24.57 -4.58 5.92
CA PHE A 275 25.51 -5.26 6.79
C PHE A 275 26.73 -4.38 7.09
N GLU A 276 27.32 -3.77 6.06
CA GLU A 276 28.50 -2.92 6.15
C GLU A 276 28.24 -1.67 7.01
N ALA A 277 27.10 -1.01 6.80
CA ALA A 277 26.69 0.15 7.59
C ALA A 277 26.48 -0.22 9.07
N ARG A 278 25.80 -1.35 9.32
CA ARG A 278 25.57 -1.86 10.69
C ARG A 278 26.89 -2.25 11.35
N GLU A 279 27.79 -2.93 10.64
CA GLU A 279 29.09 -3.34 11.16
C GLU A 279 30.03 -2.16 11.40
N PHE A 280 29.96 -1.12 10.58
CA PHE A 280 30.68 0.13 10.82
C PHE A 280 30.29 0.75 12.16
N MET A 281 28.97 0.92 12.40
CA MET A 281 28.47 1.39 13.69
C MET A 281 28.85 0.45 14.83
N ARG A 282 28.69 -0.87 14.64
CA ARG A 282 29.01 -1.87 15.67
C ARG A 282 30.46 -1.78 16.12
N LYS A 283 31.41 -1.74 15.18
CA LYS A 283 32.86 -1.67 15.44
C LYS A 283 33.27 -0.35 16.10
N LYS A 284 32.58 0.75 15.79
CA LYS A 284 32.95 2.10 16.28
C LYS A 284 32.26 2.48 17.58
N LEU A 285 31.02 2.06 17.80
CA LEU A 285 30.15 2.60 18.84
C LEU A 285 29.94 1.64 20.02
N ILE A 286 29.91 0.32 19.82
CA ILE A 286 29.62 -0.61 20.93
C ILE A 286 30.61 -0.42 22.09
N GLY A 287 30.05 -0.29 23.28
CA GLY A 287 30.80 -0.08 24.51
C GLY A 287 31.34 1.34 24.70
N LYS A 288 31.20 2.24 23.72
CA LYS A 288 31.61 3.64 23.83
C LYS A 288 30.53 4.50 24.47
N LYS A 289 30.96 5.53 25.18
CA LYS A 289 30.10 6.60 25.69
C LYS A 289 29.89 7.62 24.56
N VAL A 290 28.64 7.90 24.25
CA VAL A 290 28.22 8.82 23.19
C VAL A 290 27.34 9.91 23.79
N ASN A 291 27.34 11.09 23.15
CA ASN A 291 26.41 12.16 23.46
C ASN A 291 25.20 12.02 22.54
N ILE A 292 24.01 12.16 23.11
CA ILE A 292 22.74 12.00 22.41
C ILE A 292 21.99 13.32 22.55
N CYS A 293 21.60 13.90 21.42
CA CYS A 293 20.65 14.99 21.34
C CYS A 293 19.37 14.45 20.69
N VAL A 294 18.29 14.36 21.46
CA VAL A 294 16.99 13.91 20.93
C VAL A 294 16.38 15.06 20.13
N ASP A 295 16.25 14.85 18.82
CA ASP A 295 15.75 15.88 17.89
C ASP A 295 14.23 15.90 17.86
N TYR A 296 13.61 14.72 17.78
CA TYR A 296 12.16 14.56 17.80
C TYR A 296 11.75 13.14 18.16
N ILE A 297 10.52 12.98 18.63
CA ILE A 297 9.89 11.68 18.87
C ILE A 297 8.78 11.51 17.84
N LYS A 298 8.86 10.47 17.01
CA LYS A 298 7.77 10.08 16.12
C LYS A 298 6.74 9.29 16.92
N PRO A 299 5.48 9.74 17.00
CA PRO A 299 4.45 9.01 17.72
C PRO A 299 4.19 7.64 17.09
N PRO A 300 3.59 6.71 17.84
CA PRO A 300 3.14 5.43 17.28
C PRO A 300 2.25 5.65 16.06
N SER A 301 2.49 4.91 14.99
CA SER A 301 1.70 5.03 13.76
C SER A 301 1.70 3.69 13.03
N ASP A 302 0.54 3.30 12.50
CA ASP A 302 0.40 2.14 11.60
C ASP A 302 0.86 0.79 12.16
N GLY A 303 0.67 0.59 13.47
CA GLY A 303 1.17 -0.61 14.17
C GLY A 303 2.67 -0.60 14.43
N TYR A 304 3.37 0.49 14.10
CA TYR A 304 4.75 0.71 14.54
C TYR A 304 4.77 1.47 15.87
N PRO A 305 5.65 1.06 16.81
CA PRO A 305 5.81 1.76 18.08
C PRO A 305 6.40 3.15 17.88
N GLU A 306 6.29 3.97 18.92
CA GLU A 306 6.98 5.26 19.02
C GLU A 306 8.48 5.12 18.68
N LYS A 307 9.03 6.10 17.96
CA LYS A 307 10.47 6.14 17.61
C LYS A 307 11.11 7.42 18.12
N THR A 308 12.05 7.29 19.04
CA THR A 308 12.92 8.39 19.46
C THR A 308 14.02 8.59 18.40
N CYS A 309 13.99 9.72 17.70
CA CYS A 309 15.00 10.09 16.71
C CYS A 309 15.99 11.10 17.32
N ALA A 310 17.28 10.82 17.18
CA ALA A 310 18.33 11.58 17.85
C ALA A 310 19.59 11.70 16.99
N THR A 311 20.28 12.83 17.17
CA THR A 311 21.65 13.03 16.73
C THR A 311 22.58 12.39 17.75
N VAL A 312 23.49 11.53 17.29
CA VAL A 312 24.45 10.84 18.15
C VAL A 312 25.86 11.26 17.76
N THR A 313 26.62 11.74 18.73
CA THR A 313 28.00 12.17 18.54
C THR A 313 28.96 11.39 19.44
N ILE A 314 30.15 11.11 18.93
CA ILE A 314 31.27 10.51 19.67
C ILE A 314 32.47 11.45 19.58
N GLY A 315 32.80 12.10 20.70
CA GLY A 315 33.73 13.23 20.68
C GLY A 315 33.14 14.38 19.86
N THR A 316 33.82 14.77 18.78
CA THR A 316 33.37 15.81 17.83
C THR A 316 32.70 15.27 16.57
N ILE A 317 32.62 13.94 16.42
CA ILE A 317 32.15 13.30 15.19
C ILE A 317 30.66 12.97 15.30
N ASN A 318 29.87 13.50 14.36
CA ASN A 318 28.48 13.07 14.16
C ASN A 318 28.45 11.70 13.47
N VAL A 319 27.81 10.72 14.13
CA VAL A 319 27.73 9.34 13.63
C VAL A 319 26.99 9.28 12.29
N ALA A 320 25.97 10.12 12.10
CA ALA A 320 25.20 10.13 10.86
C ALA A 320 26.04 10.62 9.68
N GLU A 321 26.84 11.67 9.87
CA GLU A 321 27.78 12.17 8.87
C GLU A 321 28.88 11.15 8.56
N ALA A 322 29.37 10.45 9.58
CA ALA A 322 30.36 9.38 9.42
C ALA A 322 29.82 8.20 8.58
N LEU A 323 28.53 7.89 8.69
CA LEU A 323 27.87 6.89 7.85
C LEU A 323 27.68 7.36 6.40
N ILE A 324 27.26 8.61 6.21
CA ILE A 324 27.06 9.18 4.87
C ILE A 324 28.38 9.30 4.12
N SER A 325 29.45 9.75 4.78
CA SER A 325 30.79 9.85 4.17
C SER A 325 31.36 8.50 3.74
N LYS A 326 30.85 7.38 4.30
CA LYS A 326 31.18 6.02 3.85
C LYS A 326 30.32 5.54 2.68
N GLY A 327 29.32 6.31 2.25
CA GLY A 327 28.47 6.01 1.10
C GLY A 327 27.44 4.91 1.33
N THR A 328 27.16 4.55 2.59
CA THR A 328 26.34 3.37 2.92
C THR A 328 24.89 3.69 3.33
N VAL A 329 24.49 4.97 3.39
CA VAL A 329 23.15 5.40 3.82
C VAL A 329 22.66 6.62 3.01
N LEU A 330 21.35 6.70 2.76
CA LEU A 330 20.69 7.84 2.08
C LEU A 330 20.33 8.95 3.08
N PHE A 331 20.59 10.20 2.69
CA PHE A 331 20.24 11.42 3.45
C PHE A 331 18.79 11.84 3.21
N VAL A 332 18.09 12.30 4.26
CA VAL A 332 16.74 12.88 4.16
C VAL A 332 16.76 14.31 4.67
N LEU A 333 16.49 15.27 3.78
CA LEU A 333 16.28 16.66 4.15
C LEU A 333 14.91 16.80 4.83
N PHE A 334 14.88 16.93 6.16
CA PHE A 334 13.70 17.47 6.85
C PHE A 334 13.77 19.00 6.76
N LEU A 335 13.11 19.57 5.76
CA LEU A 335 12.88 21.03 5.69
C LEU A 335 11.99 21.44 6.87
N ASN A 336 12.63 21.80 7.98
CA ASN A 336 12.09 22.70 8.99
C ASN A 336 13.15 23.77 9.24
N VAL A 337 13.41 24.58 8.22
CA VAL A 337 13.99 25.91 8.43
C VAL A 337 12.81 26.83 8.61
N GLN A 338 12.51 27.13 9.88
CA GLN A 338 11.89 28.39 10.24
C GLN A 338 12.85 29.48 9.72
N GLN A 339 12.49 30.12 8.61
CA GLN A 339 13.08 31.41 8.28
C GLN A 339 12.52 32.40 9.31
N GLN A 340 13.42 32.97 10.10
CA GLN A 340 13.20 34.22 10.83
C GLN A 340 12.99 35.37 9.85
#